data_AF-A0AA38P2M9-F1
#
_entry.id   AF-A0AA38P2M9-F1
#
_cell.length_a   1.000
_cell.length_b   1.000
_cell.length_c   1.000
_cell.angle_alpha   90.00
_cell.angle_beta   90.00
_cell.angle_gamma   90.00
#
_symmetry.space_group_name_H-M   'P 1'
#
loop_
_entity.id
_entity.type
_entity.pdbx_description
1 polymer ?
#
loop_
_entity_poly.entity_id
_entity_poly.type
_entity_poly.pdbx_seq_one_letter_code
_entity_poly.pdbx_strand_id
1 'polypeptide(L)'
;MSTSSASESSSIFTSGGTFTSSSTVPGLGYLSGKVIKRFGSAVVNGVDAILIRRRLAQIEDSLGPTSDGIVETPGVVQSLYSDLLELSRPVYSLTIRTRAIRVIMSKVGAMDFQDLARAMIDWPLPESYDLFKVMMACLRQELSYSETKSVNTDSESEKSARLDLFYAAGNEAYKSQLPFRLSDGVPRRSFAAVFLLFIAFTVALSSKPSFSRLVLESGLLSLIKDIYPNITSTTLERQSYLFPAYLAVEALLDSLDPEVDSVYITQLKNMLDDESTQQSNDTLTPIRLAISQHDLPALKSWESLIYYFGALGLDPRWERSFSR
;
A
#
# COMPACT_ATOMS: atom_id res chain seq x y z
N MET A 1 16.48 15.50 -48.11
CA MET A 1 17.29 16.55 -47.46
C MET A 1 17.07 16.40 -45.98
N SER A 2 18.09 15.91 -45.28
CA SER A 2 18.06 15.50 -43.89
C SER A 2 18.89 16.47 -43.07
N THR A 3 18.36 17.00 -41.97
CA THR A 3 19.15 17.81 -41.01
C THR A 3 18.94 17.27 -39.61
N SER A 4 19.86 16.40 -39.20
CA SER A 4 20.07 15.92 -37.83
C SER A 4 20.78 17.01 -37.01
N SER A 5 20.08 17.59 -36.05
CA SER A 5 20.65 18.51 -35.06
C SER A 5 21.00 17.73 -33.80
N ALA A 6 22.23 17.21 -33.73
CA ALA A 6 22.79 16.64 -32.50
C ALA A 6 23.23 17.80 -31.59
N SER A 7 22.57 17.93 -30.44
CA SER A 7 22.93 18.90 -29.40
C SER A 7 23.83 18.19 -28.39
N GLU A 8 25.14 18.37 -28.54
CA GLU A 8 26.16 17.88 -27.61
C GLU A 8 26.15 18.77 -26.36
N SER A 9 25.49 18.30 -25.29
CA SER A 9 25.55 18.95 -23.98
C SER A 9 26.80 18.47 -23.24
N SER A 10 27.88 19.23 -23.40
CA SER A 10 29.15 19.02 -22.68
C SER A 10 28.97 19.38 -21.20
N SER A 11 28.76 18.39 -20.33
CA SER A 11 28.86 18.59 -18.89
C SER A 11 30.34 18.66 -18.51
N ILE A 12 30.81 19.87 -18.26
CA ILE A 12 32.10 20.12 -17.62
C ILE A 12 31.98 19.60 -16.18
N PHE A 13 32.40 18.35 -15.96
CA PHE A 13 32.72 17.85 -14.63
C PHE A 13 33.90 18.68 -14.10
N THR A 14 33.57 19.72 -13.34
CA THR A 14 34.54 20.40 -12.49
C THR A 14 34.82 19.45 -11.32
N SER A 15 35.72 18.50 -11.55
CA SER A 15 36.39 17.76 -10.49
C SER A 15 37.26 18.74 -9.73
N GLY A 16 36.65 19.45 -8.78
CA GLY A 16 37.33 20.16 -7.72
C GLY A 16 38.06 19.13 -6.87
N GLY A 17 39.20 18.67 -7.36
CA GLY A 17 40.19 17.92 -6.60
C GLY A 17 40.67 18.85 -5.49
N THR A 18 40.02 18.76 -4.32
CA THR A 18 40.57 19.28 -3.09
C THR A 18 41.81 18.46 -2.81
N PHE A 19 42.96 18.92 -3.31
CA PHE A 19 44.27 18.50 -2.82
C PHE A 19 44.36 19.00 -1.38
N THR A 20 43.80 18.25 -0.43
CA THR A 20 44.16 18.40 0.97
C THR A 20 45.60 17.91 1.09
N SER A 21 46.56 18.82 0.97
CA SER A 21 47.88 18.69 1.55
C SER A 21 47.71 18.64 3.08
N SER A 22 47.18 17.53 3.59
CA SER A 22 46.91 17.31 5.01
C SER A 22 47.94 16.35 5.57
N SER A 23 49.15 16.87 5.76
CA SER A 23 50.01 16.41 6.85
C SER A 23 49.70 17.27 8.06
N THR A 24 48.45 17.20 8.55
CA THR A 24 48.18 17.60 9.93
C THR A 24 48.40 16.37 10.78
N VAL A 25 49.52 16.33 11.50
CA VAL A 25 49.62 15.53 12.72
C VAL A 25 48.33 15.77 13.50
N PRO A 26 47.53 14.74 13.85
CA PRO A 26 46.29 14.94 14.57
C PRO A 26 46.62 15.60 15.90
N GLY A 27 46.44 16.91 15.97
CA GLY A 27 46.61 17.67 17.20
C GLY A 27 45.63 17.14 18.24
N LEU A 28 45.97 17.26 19.53
CA LEU A 28 45.14 16.82 20.65
C LEU A 28 43.66 17.25 20.53
N GLY A 29 43.40 18.39 19.88
CA GLY A 29 42.06 18.92 19.61
C GLY A 29 41.19 18.09 18.65
N TYR A 30 41.77 17.27 17.77
CA TYR A 30 41.01 16.43 16.82
C TYR A 30 40.22 15.32 17.53
N LEU A 31 40.81 14.68 18.54
CA LEU A 31 40.15 13.64 19.33
C LEU A 31 38.99 14.22 20.15
N SER A 32 39.21 15.36 20.80
CA SER A 32 38.17 16.06 21.56
C SER A 32 37.00 16.50 20.66
N GLY A 33 37.29 17.10 19.51
CA GLY A 33 36.27 17.50 18.53
C GLY A 33 35.43 16.32 18.02
N LYS A 34 36.05 15.15 17.80
CA LYS A 34 35.34 13.92 17.38
C LYS A 34 34.42 13.38 18.47
N VAL A 35 34.85 13.42 19.74
CA VAL A 35 34.02 13.00 20.88
C VAL A 35 32.84 13.95 21.06
N ILE A 36 33.07 15.26 21.04
CA ILE A 36 32.01 16.28 21.17
C ILE A 36 30.99 16.15 20.02
N LYS A 37 31.45 15.96 18.77
CA LYS A 37 30.57 15.75 17.62
C LYS A 37 29.71 14.50 17.80
N ARG A 38 30.30 13.37 18.22
CA ARG A 38 29.56 12.12 18.46
C ARG A 38 28.54 12.25 19.58
N PHE A 39 28.91 12.93 20.67
CA PHE A 39 27.99 13.20 21.78
C PHE A 39 26.83 14.10 21.34
N GLY A 40 27.12 15.19 20.63
CA GLY A 40 26.08 16.07 20.09
C GLY A 40 25.12 15.34 19.17
N SER A 41 25.62 14.52 18.24
CA SER A 41 24.77 13.69 17.38
C SER A 41 23.94 12.67 18.17
N ALA A 42 24.49 12.06 19.22
CA ALA A 42 23.75 11.10 20.05
C ALA A 42 22.60 11.78 20.82
N VAL A 43 22.82 12.99 21.35
CA VAL A 43 21.79 13.75 22.06
C VAL A 43 20.67 14.18 21.12
N VAL A 44 21.01 14.74 19.94
CA VAL A 44 20.01 15.14 18.93
C VAL A 44 19.19 13.93 18.49
N ASN A 45 19.84 12.82 18.12
CA ASN A 45 19.15 11.59 17.73
C ASN A 45 18.27 11.03 18.87
N GLY A 46 18.70 11.18 20.13
CA GLY A 46 17.94 10.76 21.30
C GLY A 46 16.66 11.58 21.50
N VAL A 47 16.73 12.90 21.38
CA VAL A 47 15.57 13.79 21.48
C VAL A 47 14.60 13.54 20.33
N ASP A 48 15.09 13.44 19.09
CA ASP A 48 14.27 13.15 17.92
C ASP A 48 13.54 11.81 18.07
N ALA A 49 14.23 10.77 18.55
CA ALA A 49 13.61 9.47 18.79
C ALA A 49 12.48 9.53 19.84
N ILE A 50 12.63 10.36 20.89
CA ILE A 50 11.58 10.54 21.91
C ILE A 50 10.38 11.28 21.32
N LEU A 51 10.62 12.37 20.57
CA LEU A 51 9.56 13.15 19.93
C LEU A 51 8.78 12.31 18.92
N ILE A 52 9.48 11.54 18.08
CA ILE A 52 8.85 10.63 17.11
C ILE A 52 8.00 9.57 17.82
N ARG A 53 8.52 8.93 18.87
CA ARG A 53 7.76 7.93 19.64
C ARG A 53 6.53 8.52 20.30
N ARG A 54 6.63 9.75 20.81
CA ARG A 54 5.49 10.47 21.38
C ARG A 54 4.45 10.79 20.32
N ARG A 55 4.86 11.32 19.17
CA ARG A 55 3.95 11.64 18.06
C ARG A 55 3.23 10.38 17.56
N LEU A 56 3.95 9.28 17.41
CA LEU A 56 3.37 8.00 17.02
C LEU A 56 2.38 7.46 18.06
N ALA A 57 2.67 7.60 19.36
CA ALA A 57 1.72 7.23 20.41
C ALA A 57 0.43 8.09 20.36
N GLN A 58 0.54 9.38 20.04
CA GLN A 58 -0.63 10.25 19.84
C GLN A 58 -1.44 9.81 18.61
N ILE A 59 -0.78 9.49 17.50
CA ILE A 59 -1.44 8.98 16.30
C ILE A 59 -2.16 7.66 16.60
N GLU A 60 -1.53 6.74 17.33
CA GLU A 60 -2.13 5.47 17.75
C GLU A 60 -3.35 5.67 18.66
N ASP A 61 -3.33 6.67 19.54
CA ASP A 61 -4.44 7.01 20.42
C ASP A 61 -5.62 7.62 19.64
N SER A 62 -5.35 8.59 18.77
CA SER A 62 -6.36 9.23 17.89
C SER A 62 -6.95 8.26 16.87
N LEU A 63 -6.13 7.43 16.23
CA LEU A 63 -6.55 6.50 15.18
C LEU A 63 -6.94 5.11 15.74
N GLY A 64 -6.82 4.90 17.04
CA GLY A 64 -7.08 3.63 17.69
C GLY A 64 -8.55 3.19 17.60
N PRO A 65 -8.83 1.89 17.81
CA PRO A 65 -10.19 1.34 17.79
C PRO A 65 -11.10 1.91 18.90
N THR A 66 -10.51 2.54 19.92
CA THR A 66 -11.19 3.19 21.06
C THR A 66 -11.37 4.70 20.91
N SER A 67 -11.14 5.26 19.71
CA SER A 67 -11.50 6.65 19.45
C SER A 67 -13.04 6.77 19.47
N ASP A 68 -13.58 7.12 20.64
CA ASP A 68 -15.01 7.21 20.95
C ASP A 68 -15.69 8.40 20.25
N GLY A 69 -15.60 8.46 18.92
CA GLY A 69 -16.39 9.35 18.07
C GLY A 69 -16.18 10.84 18.32
N ILE A 70 -15.03 11.24 18.87
CA ILE A 70 -14.64 12.65 18.85
C ILE A 70 -14.51 13.01 17.37
N VAL A 71 -15.43 13.85 16.89
CA VAL A 71 -15.44 14.35 15.52
C VAL A 71 -14.18 15.18 15.32
N GLU A 72 -13.12 14.55 14.86
CA GLU A 72 -11.91 15.24 14.46
C GLU A 72 -12.21 16.00 13.16
N THR A 73 -11.79 17.26 13.10
CA THR A 73 -11.92 18.04 11.86
C THR A 73 -11.15 17.34 10.73
N PRO A 74 -11.71 17.18 9.52
CA PRO A 74 -11.11 16.39 8.44
C PRO A 74 -9.63 16.70 8.15
N GLY A 75 -9.22 17.97 8.26
CA GLY A 75 -7.84 18.38 8.06
C GLY A 75 -6.85 17.86 9.11
N VAL A 76 -7.30 17.65 10.36
CA VAL A 76 -6.47 17.07 11.42
C VAL A 76 -6.21 15.60 11.13
N VAL A 77 -7.25 14.84 10.79
CA VAL A 77 -7.14 13.42 10.43
C VAL A 77 -6.18 13.21 9.26
N GLN A 78 -6.32 14.02 8.20
CA GLN A 78 -5.41 13.96 7.05
C GLN A 78 -3.94 14.23 7.45
N SER A 79 -3.71 15.20 8.36
CA SER A 79 -2.35 15.48 8.86
C SER A 79 -1.77 14.32 9.68
N LEU A 80 -2.60 13.61 10.45
CA LEU A 80 -2.17 12.41 11.20
C LEU A 80 -1.78 11.29 10.24
N TYR A 81 -2.53 11.08 9.15
CA TYR A 81 -2.17 10.11 8.13
C TYR A 81 -0.90 10.50 7.37
N SER A 82 -0.71 11.78 7.05
CA SER A 82 0.55 12.26 6.44
C SER A 82 1.76 11.97 7.34
N ASP A 83 1.64 12.25 8.64
CA ASP A 83 2.69 11.91 9.61
C ASP A 83 2.91 10.40 9.70
N LEU A 84 1.83 9.62 9.67
CA LEU A 84 1.91 8.16 9.72
C LEU A 84 2.62 7.57 8.50
N LEU A 85 2.33 8.09 7.31
CA LEU A 85 3.01 7.73 6.07
C LEU A 85 4.49 8.10 6.14
N GLU A 86 4.84 9.30 6.61
CA GLU A 86 6.22 9.70 6.83
C GLU A 86 6.94 8.72 7.77
N LEU A 87 6.36 8.39 8.92
CA LEU A 87 6.93 7.45 9.91
C LEU A 87 7.11 6.01 9.39
N SER A 88 6.47 5.65 8.28
CA SER A 88 6.64 4.35 7.63
C SER A 88 7.91 4.27 6.77
N ARG A 89 8.54 5.41 6.43
CA ARG A 89 9.69 5.49 5.53
C ARG A 89 10.91 4.72 6.04
N PRO A 90 11.75 4.16 5.14
CA PRO A 90 12.96 3.42 5.51
C PRO A 90 14.00 4.19 6.33
N VAL A 91 13.93 5.53 6.35
CA VAL A 91 14.83 6.39 7.14
C VAL A 91 14.65 6.21 8.65
N TYR A 92 13.48 5.76 9.09
CA TYR A 92 13.18 5.53 10.51
C TYR A 92 13.60 4.14 10.98
N SER A 93 13.85 4.01 12.29
CA SER A 93 14.17 2.71 12.90
C SER A 93 13.08 1.67 12.64
N LEU A 94 13.46 0.39 12.54
CA LEU A 94 12.52 -0.71 12.29
C LEU A 94 11.34 -0.69 13.28
N THR A 95 11.57 -0.46 14.57
CA THR A 95 10.52 -0.40 15.59
C THR A 95 9.46 0.68 15.32
N ILE A 96 9.88 1.87 14.87
CA ILE A 96 8.97 2.97 14.51
C ILE A 96 8.15 2.57 13.29
N ARG A 97 8.82 2.05 12.26
CA ARG A 97 8.19 1.60 11.03
C ARG A 97 7.19 0.46 11.29
N THR A 98 7.54 -0.52 12.13
CA THR A 98 6.65 -1.62 12.50
C THR A 98 5.35 -1.07 13.09
N ARG A 99 5.44 -0.15 14.04
CA ARG A 99 4.27 0.47 14.66
C ARG A 99 3.44 1.27 13.65
N ALA A 100 4.09 2.08 12.81
CA ALA A 100 3.39 2.83 11.76
C ALA A 100 2.64 1.89 10.78
N ILE A 101 3.30 0.84 10.30
CA ILE A 101 2.70 -0.17 9.42
C ILE A 101 1.56 -0.92 10.11
N ARG A 102 1.66 -1.22 11.41
CA ARG A 102 0.55 -1.83 12.15
C ARG A 102 -0.68 -0.93 12.13
N VAL A 103 -0.53 0.38 12.35
CA VAL A 103 -1.66 1.33 12.30
C VAL A 103 -2.24 1.43 10.88
N ILE A 104 -1.39 1.56 9.86
CA ILE A 104 -1.81 1.59 8.45
C ILE A 104 -2.61 0.32 8.10
N MET A 105 -2.02 -0.85 8.34
CA MET A 105 -2.62 -2.14 8.03
C MET A 105 -3.89 -2.41 8.85
N SER A 106 -3.93 -1.95 10.11
CA SER A 106 -5.12 -1.96 10.98
C SER A 106 -6.26 -1.15 10.36
N LYS A 107 -5.98 0.08 9.89
CA LYS A 107 -6.97 0.94 9.24
C LYS A 107 -7.47 0.37 7.93
N VAL A 108 -6.57 -0.20 7.12
CA VAL A 108 -6.99 -0.91 5.92
C VAL A 108 -7.88 -2.10 6.28
N GLY A 109 -7.48 -2.96 7.23
CA GLY A 109 -8.27 -4.12 7.66
C GLY A 109 -9.65 -3.75 8.22
N ALA A 110 -9.74 -2.62 8.94
CA ALA A 110 -10.98 -2.06 9.47
C ALA A 110 -11.91 -1.47 8.39
N MET A 111 -11.46 -1.42 7.13
CA MET A 111 -12.08 -0.68 6.03
C MET A 111 -12.15 0.85 6.27
N ASP A 112 -11.44 1.36 7.26
CA ASP A 112 -11.37 2.78 7.63
C ASP A 112 -10.13 3.44 7.01
N PHE A 113 -10.09 3.41 5.67
CA PHE A 113 -8.91 3.82 4.90
C PHE A 113 -9.17 5.02 3.98
N GLN A 114 -10.31 5.71 4.12
CA GLN A 114 -10.68 6.79 3.19
C GLN A 114 -9.67 7.94 3.25
N ASP A 115 -9.38 8.43 4.45
CA ASP A 115 -8.42 9.52 4.66
C ASP A 115 -6.98 9.06 4.44
N LEU A 116 -6.68 7.80 4.74
CA LEU A 116 -5.40 7.18 4.39
C LEU A 116 -5.16 7.18 2.88
N ALA A 117 -6.16 6.78 2.09
CA ALA A 117 -6.09 6.76 0.63
C ALA A 117 -5.87 8.17 0.06
N ARG A 118 -6.59 9.18 0.58
CA ARG A 118 -6.39 10.60 0.22
C ARG A 118 -4.96 11.04 0.51
N ALA A 119 -4.47 10.82 1.73
CA ALA A 119 -3.12 11.19 2.12
C ALA A 119 -2.07 10.51 1.24
N MET A 120 -2.29 9.25 0.82
CA MET A 120 -1.36 8.48 0.00
C MET A 120 -1.27 8.96 -1.46
N ILE A 121 -2.33 9.56 -2.00
CA ILE A 121 -2.35 10.14 -3.36
C ILE A 121 -1.56 11.44 -3.44
N ASP A 122 -1.58 12.21 -2.34
CA ASP A 122 -0.78 13.42 -2.18
C ASP A 122 0.67 13.12 -1.81
N TRP A 123 0.98 11.88 -1.42
CA TRP A 123 2.30 11.45 -1.03
C TRP A 123 3.21 11.23 -2.25
N PRO A 124 4.55 11.45 -2.13
CA PRO A 124 5.47 11.23 -3.24
C PRO A 124 5.44 9.80 -3.77
N LEU A 125 5.48 9.67 -5.11
CA LEU A 125 5.35 8.37 -5.80
C LEU A 125 6.40 7.34 -5.34
N PRO A 126 7.71 7.64 -5.26
CA PRO A 126 8.69 6.62 -4.84
C PRO A 126 8.40 6.04 -3.45
N GLU A 127 7.95 6.89 -2.53
CA GLU A 127 7.56 6.51 -1.18
C GLU A 127 6.28 5.66 -1.16
N SER A 128 5.26 6.04 -1.93
CA SER A 128 4.03 5.24 -2.08
C SER A 128 4.32 3.84 -2.64
N TYR A 129 5.26 3.73 -3.60
CA TYR A 129 5.70 2.46 -4.15
C TYR A 129 6.30 1.53 -3.08
N ASP A 130 7.20 2.05 -2.26
CA ASP A 130 7.83 1.30 -1.18
C ASP A 130 6.79 0.85 -0.14
N LEU A 131 5.81 1.70 0.17
CA LEU A 131 4.73 1.34 1.09
C LEU A 131 3.84 0.23 0.51
N PHE A 132 3.42 0.32 -0.74
CA PHE A 132 2.62 -0.75 -1.36
C PHE A 132 3.36 -2.09 -1.36
N LYS A 133 4.67 -2.08 -1.64
CA LYS A 133 5.50 -3.29 -1.53
C LYS A 133 5.47 -3.87 -0.12
N VAL A 134 5.60 -3.04 0.90
CA VAL A 134 5.52 -3.47 2.30
C VAL A 134 4.14 -4.07 2.60
N MET A 135 3.06 -3.39 2.22
CA MET A 135 1.69 -3.87 2.47
C MET A 135 1.44 -5.21 1.78
N MET A 136 1.86 -5.37 0.52
CA MET A 136 1.73 -6.65 -0.18
C MET A 136 2.63 -7.73 0.39
N ALA A 137 3.82 -7.41 0.87
CA ALA A 137 4.68 -8.37 1.57
C ALA A 137 4.02 -8.89 2.85
N CYS A 138 3.38 -8.00 3.64
CA CYS A 138 2.56 -8.40 4.79
C CYS A 138 1.47 -9.41 4.38
N LEU A 139 0.77 -9.16 3.26
CA LEU A 139 -0.31 -10.04 2.80
C LEU A 139 0.21 -11.36 2.20
N ARG A 140 1.33 -11.34 1.47
CA ARG A 140 1.94 -12.52 0.86
C ARG A 140 2.50 -13.50 1.89
N GLN A 141 3.02 -13.01 3.01
CA GLN A 141 3.55 -13.87 4.08
C GLN A 141 2.49 -14.89 4.55
N GLU A 142 1.21 -14.50 4.52
CA GLU A 142 0.10 -15.39 4.84
C GLU A 142 -0.08 -16.53 3.84
N LEU A 143 0.15 -16.25 2.55
CA LEU A 143 0.02 -17.22 1.49
C LEU A 143 1.15 -18.25 1.56
N SER A 144 2.35 -17.84 1.95
CA SER A 144 3.54 -18.69 2.01
C SER A 144 3.62 -19.59 3.25
N TYR A 145 3.06 -19.17 4.40
CA TYR A 145 3.20 -19.90 5.67
C TYR A 145 2.63 -21.33 5.65
N SER A 146 1.80 -21.69 4.66
CA SER A 146 1.20 -23.02 4.61
C SER A 146 2.04 -24.12 3.97
N GLU A 147 3.09 -23.80 3.23
CA GLU A 147 3.75 -24.79 2.37
C GLU A 147 5.12 -25.28 2.86
N THR A 148 5.77 -24.58 3.79
CA THR A 148 7.19 -24.85 4.09
C THR A 148 7.51 -24.82 5.59
N LYS A 149 7.16 -25.91 6.26
CA LYS A 149 7.63 -26.21 7.64
C LYS A 149 8.77 -27.22 7.60
N SER A 150 9.87 -26.89 6.91
CA SER A 150 11.06 -27.75 6.88
C SER A 150 12.23 -27.02 6.20
N VAL A 151 13.32 -26.80 6.93
CA VAL A 151 14.74 -26.83 6.53
C VAL A 151 15.55 -25.76 7.27
N ASN A 152 16.63 -26.22 7.92
CA ASN A 152 17.59 -25.46 8.69
C ASN A 152 18.45 -24.55 7.79
N THR A 153 18.68 -23.29 8.18
CA THR A 153 19.72 -22.46 7.55
C THR A 153 20.28 -21.46 8.54
N ASP A 154 21.60 -21.51 8.74
CA ASP A 154 22.32 -20.73 9.72
C ASP A 154 22.85 -19.41 9.12
N SER A 155 22.72 -18.33 9.90
CA SER A 155 23.39 -17.01 9.80
C SER A 155 22.86 -15.87 8.91
N GLU A 156 22.27 -16.08 7.72
CA GLU A 156 21.47 -15.00 7.07
C GLU A 156 20.09 -14.79 7.73
N SER A 157 19.81 -15.63 8.72
CA SER A 157 18.57 -15.71 9.47
C SER A 157 18.17 -14.42 10.20
N GLU A 158 19.09 -13.64 10.78
CA GLU A 158 18.68 -12.58 11.72
C GLU A 158 18.00 -11.38 11.03
N LYS A 159 18.54 -10.91 9.89
CA LYS A 159 17.92 -9.80 9.14
C LYS A 159 16.60 -10.22 8.51
N SER A 160 16.55 -11.44 7.97
CA SER A 160 15.30 -12.02 7.47
C SER A 160 14.26 -12.10 8.58
N ALA A 161 14.62 -12.69 9.73
CA ALA A 161 13.72 -12.84 10.88
C ALA A 161 13.17 -11.50 11.39
N ARG A 162 13.97 -10.43 11.36
CA ARG A 162 13.51 -9.08 11.71
C ARG A 162 12.50 -8.52 10.71
N LEU A 163 12.71 -8.74 9.42
CA LEU A 163 11.76 -8.35 8.38
C LEU A 163 10.49 -9.21 8.44
N ASP A 164 10.63 -10.51 8.72
CA ASP A 164 9.52 -11.43 8.89
C ASP A 164 8.64 -11.02 10.08
N LEU A 165 9.24 -10.58 11.19
CA LEU A 165 8.51 -10.02 12.34
C LEU A 165 7.80 -8.71 11.97
N PHE A 166 8.44 -7.85 11.16
CA PHE A 166 7.86 -6.59 10.70
C PHE A 166 6.63 -6.81 9.81
N TYR A 167 6.71 -7.73 8.84
CA TYR A 167 5.58 -8.10 7.98
C TYR A 167 4.49 -8.83 8.76
N ALA A 168 4.87 -9.71 9.69
CA ALA A 168 3.93 -10.46 10.51
C ALA A 168 3.10 -9.53 11.40
N ALA A 169 3.73 -8.52 11.99
CA ALA A 169 3.03 -7.53 12.80
C ALA A 169 2.00 -6.71 11.99
N GLY A 170 2.34 -6.33 10.76
CA GLY A 170 1.40 -5.67 9.84
C GLY A 170 0.22 -6.57 9.46
N ASN A 171 0.50 -7.83 9.11
CA ASN A 171 -0.51 -8.85 8.81
C ASN A 171 -1.43 -9.12 10.00
N GLU A 172 -0.88 -9.30 11.20
CA GLU A 172 -1.65 -9.50 12.43
C GLU A 172 -2.58 -8.31 12.72
N ALA A 173 -2.07 -7.08 12.59
CA ALA A 173 -2.86 -5.88 12.78
C ALA A 173 -4.03 -5.80 11.79
N TYR A 174 -3.77 -6.07 10.50
CA TYR A 174 -4.81 -6.13 9.47
C TYR A 174 -5.87 -7.18 9.80
N LYS A 175 -5.46 -8.40 10.13
CA LYS A 175 -6.38 -9.50 10.50
C LYS A 175 -7.25 -9.16 11.70
N SER A 176 -6.66 -8.54 12.72
CA SER A 176 -7.35 -8.21 13.97
C SER A 176 -8.53 -7.25 13.77
N GLN A 177 -8.52 -6.50 12.66
CA GLN A 177 -9.53 -5.49 12.34
C GLN A 177 -10.50 -5.90 11.24
N LEU A 178 -10.34 -7.07 10.62
CA LEU A 178 -11.25 -7.49 9.56
C LEU A 178 -12.70 -7.56 10.11
N PRO A 179 -13.68 -7.01 9.37
CA PRO A 179 -15.07 -6.94 9.84
C PRO A 179 -15.72 -8.32 9.97
N PHE A 180 -15.20 -9.31 9.25
CA PHE A 180 -15.56 -10.70 9.40
C PHE A 180 -14.53 -11.41 10.27
N ARG A 181 -15.01 -12.13 11.28
CA ARG A 181 -14.16 -13.12 11.95
C ARG A 181 -13.85 -14.19 10.93
N LEU A 182 -12.58 -14.32 10.57
CA LEU A 182 -12.04 -15.49 9.90
C LEU A 182 -12.27 -16.69 10.86
N SER A 183 -13.46 -17.27 10.83
CA SER A 183 -13.67 -18.59 11.40
C SER A 183 -12.89 -19.61 10.58
N ASP A 184 -12.62 -20.79 11.14
CA ASP A 184 -11.78 -21.86 10.56
C ASP A 184 -12.22 -22.41 9.18
N GLY A 185 -13.18 -21.79 8.49
CA GLY A 185 -13.62 -22.15 7.15
C GLY A 185 -13.68 -21.01 6.12
N VAL A 186 -13.33 -19.76 6.50
CA VAL A 186 -13.36 -18.66 5.53
C VAL A 186 -12.23 -18.86 4.51
N PRO A 187 -12.52 -18.85 3.20
CA PRO A 187 -11.50 -19.00 2.18
C PRO A 187 -10.41 -17.93 2.36
N ARG A 188 -9.14 -18.35 2.29
CA ARG A 188 -7.99 -17.43 2.32
C ARG A 188 -8.11 -16.26 1.33
N ARG A 189 -8.88 -16.46 0.26
CA ARG A 189 -9.16 -15.45 -0.77
C ARG A 189 -9.93 -14.24 -0.26
N SER A 190 -10.75 -14.41 0.79
CA SER A 190 -11.48 -13.28 1.39
C SER A 190 -10.54 -12.34 2.16
N PHE A 191 -9.35 -12.82 2.53
CA PHE A 191 -8.37 -12.03 3.27
C PHE A 191 -7.93 -10.78 2.51
N ALA A 192 -7.67 -10.88 1.21
CA ALA A 192 -7.17 -9.78 0.41
C ALA A 192 -8.27 -8.85 -0.13
N ALA A 193 -9.54 -9.22 0.04
CA ALA A 193 -10.67 -8.44 -0.46
C ALA A 193 -10.59 -6.98 -0.01
N VAL A 194 -10.42 -6.75 1.29
CA VAL A 194 -10.37 -5.39 1.86
C VAL A 194 -9.18 -4.58 1.35
N PHE A 195 -8.00 -5.19 1.23
CA PHE A 195 -6.85 -4.55 0.60
C PHE A 195 -7.09 -4.19 -0.87
N LEU A 196 -7.72 -5.07 -1.64
CA LEU A 196 -8.04 -4.78 -3.04
C LEU A 196 -9.06 -3.65 -3.19
N LEU A 197 -10.00 -3.52 -2.25
CA LEU A 197 -10.90 -2.36 -2.19
C LEU A 197 -10.14 -1.08 -1.88
N PHE A 198 -9.18 -1.13 -0.94
CA PHE A 198 -8.31 0.01 -0.68
C PHE A 198 -7.52 0.42 -1.93
N ILE A 199 -6.99 -0.54 -2.67
CA ILE A 199 -6.29 -0.27 -3.94
C ILE A 199 -7.24 0.35 -4.96
N ALA A 200 -8.39 -0.28 -5.22
CA ALA A 200 -9.38 0.21 -6.17
C ALA A 200 -9.79 1.65 -5.83
N PHE A 201 -10.07 1.92 -4.55
CA PHE A 201 -10.46 3.22 -4.07
C PHE A 201 -9.36 4.27 -4.23
N THR A 202 -8.14 3.93 -3.84
CA THR A 202 -6.99 4.84 -3.98
C THR A 202 -6.72 5.19 -5.44
N VAL A 203 -6.77 4.19 -6.32
CA VAL A 203 -6.59 4.38 -7.78
C VAL A 203 -7.70 5.26 -8.34
N ALA A 204 -8.96 5.00 -7.99
CA ALA A 204 -10.10 5.79 -8.45
C ALA A 204 -10.07 7.26 -7.97
N LEU A 205 -9.49 7.51 -6.79
CA LEU A 205 -9.27 8.87 -6.28
C LEU A 205 -8.08 9.57 -6.97
N SER A 206 -7.11 8.83 -7.50
CA SER A 206 -5.95 9.40 -8.19
C SER A 206 -6.32 9.83 -9.61
N SER A 207 -6.11 11.11 -9.92
CA SER A 207 -6.22 11.62 -11.29
C SER A 207 -4.97 11.37 -12.14
N LYS A 208 -3.94 10.70 -11.61
CA LYS A 208 -2.61 10.58 -12.22
C LYS A 208 -2.38 9.14 -12.72
N PRO A 209 -2.22 8.90 -14.03
CA PRO A 209 -1.90 7.56 -14.57
C PRO A 209 -0.60 6.97 -14.03
N SER A 210 0.37 7.82 -13.67
CA SER A 210 1.63 7.40 -13.04
C SER A 210 1.43 6.67 -11.71
N PHE A 211 0.35 6.98 -10.99
CA PHE A 211 0.01 6.29 -9.74
C PHE A 211 -0.45 4.84 -10.01
N SER A 212 -1.31 4.66 -11.02
CA SER A 212 -1.81 3.35 -11.44
C SER A 212 -0.69 2.45 -11.96
N ARG A 213 0.24 3.01 -12.75
CA ARG A 213 1.48 2.32 -13.14
C ARG A 213 2.29 1.86 -11.94
N LEU A 214 2.51 2.74 -10.97
CA LEU A 214 3.25 2.42 -9.75
C LEU A 214 2.59 1.25 -8.99
N VAL A 215 1.26 1.28 -8.85
CA VAL A 215 0.49 0.20 -8.22
C VAL A 215 0.69 -1.13 -8.97
N LEU A 216 0.72 -1.12 -10.30
CA LEU A 216 1.01 -2.32 -11.09
C LEU A 216 2.45 -2.80 -10.91
N GLU A 217 3.43 -1.90 -11.02
CA GLU A 217 4.86 -2.18 -10.84
C GLU A 217 5.21 -2.69 -9.44
N SER A 218 4.39 -2.35 -8.44
CA SER A 218 4.56 -2.87 -7.09
C SER A 218 4.37 -4.39 -7.02
N GLY A 219 3.67 -4.99 -8.01
CA GLY A 219 3.43 -6.43 -8.11
C GLY A 219 2.00 -6.85 -7.79
N LEU A 220 1.03 -5.93 -7.86
CA LEU A 220 -0.38 -6.20 -7.58
C LEU A 220 -0.96 -7.31 -8.46
N LEU A 221 -0.63 -7.34 -9.76
CA LEU A 221 -1.17 -8.37 -10.67
C LEU A 221 -0.72 -9.78 -10.28
N SER A 222 0.55 -9.93 -9.87
CA SER A 222 1.03 -11.21 -9.32
C SER A 222 0.25 -11.55 -8.07
N LEU A 223 0.06 -10.60 -7.14
CA LEU A 223 -0.71 -10.84 -5.92
C LEU A 223 -2.14 -11.32 -6.25
N ILE A 224 -2.84 -10.65 -7.18
CA ILE A 224 -4.19 -11.05 -7.61
C ILE A 224 -4.20 -12.46 -8.19
N LYS A 225 -3.23 -12.80 -9.06
CA LYS A 225 -3.12 -14.15 -9.64
C LYS A 225 -2.83 -15.22 -8.58
N ASP A 226 -1.98 -14.91 -7.62
CA ASP A 226 -1.63 -15.83 -6.52
C ASP A 226 -2.86 -16.12 -5.64
N ILE A 227 -3.67 -15.10 -5.36
CA ILE A 227 -4.86 -15.24 -4.51
C ILE A 227 -6.04 -15.85 -5.28
N TYR A 228 -6.22 -15.43 -6.54
CA TYR A 228 -7.34 -15.79 -7.41
C TYR A 228 -6.81 -16.44 -8.70
N PRO A 229 -6.27 -17.67 -8.63
CA PRO A 229 -5.73 -18.36 -9.80
C PRO A 229 -6.79 -18.62 -10.87
N ASN A 230 -8.06 -18.65 -10.46
CA ASN A 230 -9.22 -18.85 -11.34
C ASN A 230 -9.96 -17.54 -11.62
N ILE A 231 -9.31 -16.36 -11.49
CA ILE A 231 -9.96 -15.08 -11.81
C ILE A 231 -10.49 -15.06 -13.24
N THR A 232 -9.85 -15.82 -14.12
CA THR A 232 -10.20 -16.04 -15.53
C THR A 232 -11.33 -17.05 -15.74
N SER A 233 -11.71 -17.85 -14.75
CA SER A 233 -12.74 -18.87 -14.92
C SER A 233 -14.15 -18.28 -14.81
N THR A 234 -14.89 -18.30 -15.90
CA THR A 234 -16.22 -17.70 -16.10
C THR A 234 -17.38 -18.40 -15.37
N THR A 235 -17.11 -19.27 -14.37
CA THR A 235 -18.20 -19.95 -13.64
C THR A 235 -18.96 -18.97 -12.75
N LEU A 236 -20.13 -18.55 -13.24
CA LEU A 236 -21.03 -17.50 -12.73
C LEU A 236 -21.39 -17.64 -11.24
N GLU A 237 -21.45 -18.86 -10.72
CA GLU A 237 -21.91 -19.13 -9.34
C GLU A 237 -20.88 -18.75 -8.25
N ARG A 238 -19.69 -18.25 -8.61
CA ARG A 238 -18.58 -17.99 -7.67
C ARG A 238 -18.07 -16.54 -7.68
N GLN A 239 -18.84 -15.58 -8.17
CA GLN A 239 -18.32 -14.24 -8.48
C GLN A 239 -18.21 -13.27 -7.28
N SER A 240 -18.93 -13.49 -6.18
CA SER A 240 -18.98 -12.52 -5.08
C SER A 240 -17.61 -12.22 -4.44
N TYR A 241 -16.78 -13.25 -4.23
CA TYR A 241 -15.45 -13.06 -3.63
C TYR A 241 -14.41 -12.52 -4.61
N LEU A 242 -14.68 -12.55 -5.92
CA LEU A 242 -13.81 -11.99 -6.95
C LEU A 242 -14.07 -10.49 -7.17
N PHE A 243 -15.23 -10.00 -6.73
CA PHE A 243 -15.64 -8.62 -6.96
C PHE A 243 -14.58 -7.57 -6.58
N PRO A 244 -13.89 -7.64 -5.42
CA PRO A 244 -12.82 -6.70 -5.09
C PRO A 244 -11.66 -6.70 -6.07
N ALA A 245 -11.29 -7.88 -6.60
CA ALA A 245 -10.25 -8.01 -7.60
C ALA A 245 -10.68 -7.41 -8.93
N TYR A 246 -11.91 -7.69 -9.38
CA TYR A 246 -12.48 -7.06 -10.57
C TYR A 246 -12.52 -5.54 -10.43
N LEU A 247 -12.99 -5.02 -9.30
CA LEU A 247 -13.06 -3.58 -9.05
C LEU A 247 -11.68 -2.93 -9.09
N ALA A 248 -10.66 -3.56 -8.51
CA ALA A 248 -9.29 -3.07 -8.57
C ALA A 248 -8.73 -3.08 -10.00
N VAL A 249 -9.01 -4.12 -10.78
CA VAL A 249 -8.59 -4.24 -12.19
C VAL A 249 -9.27 -3.19 -13.07
N GLU A 250 -10.58 -2.99 -12.92
CA GLU A 250 -11.35 -1.97 -13.66
C GLU A 250 -10.88 -0.56 -13.30
N ALA A 251 -10.71 -0.25 -12.00
CA ALA A 251 -10.18 1.07 -11.58
C ALA A 251 -8.78 1.36 -12.17
N LEU A 252 -7.95 0.33 -12.29
CA LEU A 252 -6.66 0.44 -12.96
C LEU A 252 -6.81 0.68 -14.46
N LEU A 253 -7.67 -0.08 -15.14
CA LEU A 253 -7.93 0.13 -16.58
C LEU A 253 -8.42 1.55 -16.88
N ASP A 254 -9.31 2.09 -16.06
CA ASP A 254 -9.89 3.43 -16.24
C ASP A 254 -8.90 4.57 -16.01
N SER A 255 -7.84 4.32 -15.23
CA SER A 255 -6.87 5.35 -14.82
C SER A 255 -5.58 5.32 -15.63
N LEU A 256 -5.35 4.30 -16.45
CA LEU A 256 -4.16 4.16 -17.28
C LEU A 256 -4.27 4.96 -18.59
N ASP A 257 -3.13 5.42 -19.08
CA ASP A 257 -3.06 6.12 -20.37
C ASP A 257 -2.98 5.09 -21.51
N PRO A 258 -3.92 5.08 -22.47
CA PRO A 258 -3.94 4.08 -23.54
C PRO A 258 -2.73 4.13 -24.46
N GLU A 259 -2.09 5.30 -24.62
CA GLU A 259 -0.94 5.47 -25.50
C GLU A 259 0.35 5.02 -24.80
N VAL A 260 0.51 5.37 -23.53
CA VAL A 260 1.73 5.09 -22.76
C VAL A 260 1.70 3.69 -22.13
N ASP A 261 0.54 3.24 -21.66
CA ASP A 261 0.40 2.08 -20.77
C ASP A 261 -0.21 0.85 -21.48
N SER A 262 -0.10 0.79 -22.81
CA SER A 262 -0.68 -0.27 -23.66
C SER A 262 -0.32 -1.70 -23.20
N VAL A 263 0.92 -1.91 -22.71
CA VAL A 263 1.38 -3.20 -22.19
C VAL A 263 0.58 -3.60 -20.94
N TYR A 264 0.41 -2.68 -19.99
CA TYR A 264 -0.35 -2.94 -18.76
C TYR A 264 -1.83 -3.14 -19.05
N ILE A 265 -2.41 -2.33 -19.95
CA ILE A 265 -3.80 -2.47 -20.37
C ILE A 265 -4.04 -3.84 -21.00
N THR A 266 -3.13 -4.30 -21.87
CA THR A 266 -3.23 -5.63 -22.47
C THR A 266 -3.15 -6.73 -21.41
N GLN A 267 -2.26 -6.61 -20.43
CA GLN A 267 -2.16 -7.58 -19.32
C GLN A 267 -3.44 -7.63 -18.47
N LEU A 268 -4.01 -6.47 -18.13
CA LEU A 268 -5.25 -6.35 -17.36
C LEU A 268 -6.44 -6.92 -18.15
N LYS A 269 -6.57 -6.60 -19.45
CA LYS A 269 -7.61 -7.15 -20.32
C LYS A 269 -7.48 -8.67 -20.46
N ASN A 270 -6.28 -9.19 -20.67
CA ASN A 270 -6.05 -10.63 -20.72
C ASN A 270 -6.42 -11.34 -19.40
N MET A 271 -6.36 -10.64 -18.26
CA MET A 271 -6.85 -11.19 -16.99
C MET A 271 -8.39 -11.22 -16.90
N LEU A 272 -9.10 -10.37 -17.65
CA LEU A 272 -10.56 -10.30 -17.71
C LEU A 272 -11.15 -11.17 -18.84
N ASP A 273 -10.46 -11.29 -19.97
CA ASP A 273 -11.00 -11.76 -21.24
C ASP A 273 -10.69 -13.25 -21.56
N ASP A 274 -10.20 -14.04 -20.61
CA ASP A 274 -9.80 -15.43 -20.90
C ASP A 274 -11.02 -16.31 -21.26
N GLU A 275 -11.11 -16.61 -22.56
CA GLU A 275 -11.87 -17.67 -23.23
C GLU A 275 -13.41 -17.68 -23.11
N SER A 276 -14.09 -16.60 -23.49
CA SER A 276 -15.47 -16.75 -24.00
C SER A 276 -15.80 -15.88 -25.21
N THR A 277 -14.88 -15.84 -26.17
CA THR A 277 -15.17 -15.43 -27.55
C THR A 277 -16.11 -16.44 -28.22
N GLN A 278 -17.35 -16.59 -27.73
CA GLN A 278 -18.56 -16.96 -28.50
C GLN A 278 -19.84 -17.20 -27.69
N GLN A 279 -19.82 -17.22 -26.34
CA GLN A 279 -21.03 -17.61 -25.61
C GLN A 279 -21.53 -16.53 -24.65
N SER A 280 -22.42 -15.69 -25.20
CA SER A 280 -23.38 -14.85 -24.50
C SER A 280 -22.82 -13.63 -23.75
N ASN A 281 -22.78 -12.50 -24.46
CA ASN A 281 -22.59 -11.15 -23.91
C ASN A 281 -23.67 -10.73 -22.88
N ASP A 282 -24.72 -11.54 -22.64
CA ASP A 282 -25.87 -11.14 -21.83
C ASP A 282 -25.68 -11.31 -20.31
N THR A 283 -24.62 -12.01 -19.84
CA THR A 283 -24.44 -12.34 -18.41
C THR A 283 -23.41 -11.48 -17.67
N LEU A 284 -22.50 -10.80 -18.37
CA LEU A 284 -21.63 -9.77 -17.78
C LEU A 284 -22.30 -8.40 -17.75
N THR A 285 -23.38 -8.24 -18.52
CA THR A 285 -24.21 -7.04 -18.56
C THR A 285 -24.75 -6.63 -17.20
N PRO A 286 -25.20 -7.48 -16.26
CA PRO A 286 -25.69 -7.01 -14.95
C PRO A 286 -24.59 -6.44 -14.05
N ILE A 287 -23.37 -6.99 -14.08
CA ILE A 287 -22.23 -6.45 -13.32
C ILE A 287 -21.70 -5.20 -14.01
N ARG A 288 -21.54 -5.23 -15.34
CA ARG A 288 -21.20 -4.03 -16.11
C ARG A 288 -22.28 -2.96 -16.05
N LEU A 289 -23.57 -3.30 -15.99
CA LEU A 289 -24.68 -2.38 -15.75
C LEU A 289 -24.68 -1.94 -14.30
N ALA A 290 -24.36 -2.77 -13.30
CA ALA A 290 -24.22 -2.29 -11.94
C ALA A 290 -23.07 -1.27 -11.84
N ILE A 291 -21.95 -1.53 -12.51
CA ILE A 291 -20.77 -0.65 -12.60
C ILE A 291 -21.00 0.56 -13.54
N SER A 292 -21.91 0.46 -14.51
CA SER A 292 -22.22 1.52 -15.50
C SER A 292 -23.45 2.34 -15.14
N GLN A 293 -24.42 1.78 -14.40
CA GLN A 293 -25.61 2.47 -13.86
C GLN A 293 -25.26 3.19 -12.57
N HIS A 294 -24.38 2.62 -11.76
CA HIS A 294 -23.61 3.41 -10.80
C HIS A 294 -22.41 3.97 -11.56
N ASP A 295 -22.62 5.08 -12.27
CA ASP A 295 -21.56 5.96 -12.78
C ASP A 295 -20.27 5.79 -11.93
N LEU A 296 -19.07 5.63 -12.50
CA LEU A 296 -17.84 5.75 -11.69
C LEU A 296 -17.81 7.02 -10.79
N PRO A 297 -18.48 8.14 -11.16
CA PRO A 297 -18.83 9.21 -10.21
C PRO A 297 -19.65 8.78 -8.97
N ALA A 298 -20.54 7.80 -9.05
CA ALA A 298 -21.28 7.16 -7.97
C ALA A 298 -20.44 6.17 -7.13
N LEU A 299 -19.33 5.61 -7.65
CA LEU A 299 -18.28 5.01 -6.81
C LEU A 299 -17.62 6.04 -5.87
N LYS A 300 -17.77 7.35 -6.14
CA LYS A 300 -17.40 8.39 -5.15
C LYS A 300 -18.36 8.42 -3.96
N SER A 301 -19.59 7.90 -4.11
CA SER A 301 -20.48 7.65 -2.98
C SER A 301 -20.27 6.21 -2.49
N TRP A 302 -19.42 6.10 -1.47
CA TRP A 302 -19.14 4.84 -0.77
C TRP A 302 -20.42 4.11 -0.30
N GLU A 303 -21.54 4.81 -0.12
CA GLU A 303 -22.85 4.27 0.22
C GLU A 303 -23.36 3.20 -0.76
N SER A 304 -22.94 3.25 -2.03
CA SER A 304 -23.30 2.21 -3.01
C SER A 304 -22.51 0.91 -2.81
N LEU A 305 -21.23 1.03 -2.44
CA LEU A 305 -20.39 -0.12 -2.10
C LEU A 305 -20.84 -0.78 -0.80
N ILE A 306 -21.24 0.04 0.18
CA ILE A 306 -21.94 -0.35 1.42
C ILE A 306 -23.12 -1.28 1.09
N TYR A 307 -24.05 -0.84 0.24
CA TYR A 307 -25.23 -1.64 -0.11
C TYR A 307 -24.85 -2.97 -0.77
N TYR A 308 -23.81 -2.95 -1.61
CA TYR A 308 -23.28 -4.14 -2.26
C TYR A 308 -22.67 -5.12 -1.25
N PHE A 309 -21.90 -4.65 -0.27
CA PHE A 309 -21.34 -5.51 0.79
C PHE A 309 -22.41 -6.09 1.71
N GLY A 310 -23.47 -5.34 1.98
CA GLY A 310 -24.66 -5.86 2.66
C GLY A 310 -25.31 -7.00 1.87
N ALA A 311 -25.43 -6.86 0.55
CA ALA A 311 -25.94 -7.92 -0.33
C ALA A 311 -25.02 -9.15 -0.41
N LEU A 312 -23.72 -8.99 -0.20
CA LEU A 312 -22.75 -10.08 -0.10
C LEU A 312 -22.78 -10.82 1.26
N GLY A 313 -23.67 -10.43 2.18
CA GLY A 313 -23.79 -11.04 3.50
C GLY A 313 -22.59 -10.73 4.42
N LEU A 314 -21.82 -9.69 4.11
CA LEU A 314 -20.78 -9.20 5.01
C LEU A 314 -21.45 -8.42 6.15
N ASP A 315 -21.08 -8.75 7.40
CA ASP A 315 -21.66 -8.18 8.62
C ASP A 315 -21.74 -6.64 8.53
N PRO A 316 -22.93 -6.01 8.63
CA PRO A 316 -23.12 -4.56 8.50
C PRO A 316 -22.42 -3.73 9.58
N ARG A 317 -21.62 -4.33 10.49
CA ARG A 317 -20.71 -3.60 11.37
C ARG A 317 -19.84 -2.57 10.65
N TRP A 318 -19.50 -2.79 9.37
CA TRP A 318 -18.76 -1.81 8.57
C TRP A 318 -19.57 -0.51 8.33
N GLU A 319 -20.91 -0.53 8.35
CA GLU A 319 -21.76 0.69 8.20
C GLU A 319 -21.46 1.74 9.28
N ARG A 320 -21.07 1.30 10.48
CA ARG A 320 -20.75 2.20 11.60
C ARG A 320 -19.46 2.98 11.41
N SER A 321 -18.53 2.48 10.60
CA SER A 321 -17.30 3.19 10.26
C SER A 321 -17.55 4.31 9.23
N PHE A 322 -18.64 4.23 8.46
CA PHE A 322 -18.87 5.13 7.32
C PHE A 322 -20.03 6.12 7.51
N SER A 323 -20.93 5.90 8.47
CA SER A 323 -22.00 6.86 8.81
C SER A 323 -21.52 8.06 9.67
N ARG A 324 -20.21 8.33 9.71
CA ARG A 324 -19.58 9.42 10.47
C ARG A 324 -18.83 10.35 9.52
#